data_AF-A0A450SDD1-F1
#
_entry.id   AF-A0A450SDD1-F1
#
_cell.length_a   1.000
_cell.length_b   1.000
_cell.length_c   1.000
_cell.angle_alpha   90.00
_cell.angle_beta   90.00
_cell.angle_gamma   90.00
#
_symmetry.space_group_name_H-M   'P 1'
#
loop_
_entity.id
_entity.type
_entity.pdbx_description
1 polymer ?
#
loop_
_entity_poly.entity_id
_entity_poly.type
_entity_poly.pdbx_seq_one_letter_code
_entity_poly.pdbx_strand_id
1 'polypeptide(L)'
;MPKWIAIFALLFGLNSICGATETQSDCDAPELVEGSGPEYNQLVCDGARLMAQGYYGEATKAFEAAMKIPFLDMPNFKLFPRLALAYFMAGEREKATENLEKADLSLSVLTGIVRCKEDDRGLFFLVHESGKRIDNIDIVHRMCGAAYDYFYGRYSLEQVLQDAELVRRYFDIRDRIQQPEGEKEKPS
;
A
#
# COMPACT_ATOMS: atom_id res chain seq x y z
N MET A 1 53.16 1.37 59.24
CA MET A 1 52.93 2.82 59.23
C MET A 1 54.17 3.44 58.55
N PRO A 2 54.11 4.26 57.49
CA PRO A 2 53.12 5.32 57.20
C PRO A 2 52.72 5.51 55.69
N LYS A 3 51.75 6.42 55.44
CA LYS A 3 51.47 7.26 54.23
C LYS A 3 51.25 6.53 52.87
N TRP A 4 50.19 6.78 52.09
CA TRP A 4 49.85 8.05 51.41
C TRP A 4 48.44 7.97 50.78
N ILE A 5 47.74 9.11 50.77
CA ILE A 5 46.50 9.37 50.01
C ILE A 5 46.90 9.70 48.56
N ALA A 6 46.21 9.12 47.58
CA ALA A 6 46.12 9.65 46.22
C ALA A 6 44.74 9.34 45.63
N ILE A 7 43.89 10.37 45.68
CA ILE A 7 42.66 10.54 44.88
C ILE A 7 43.10 10.68 43.43
N PHE A 8 42.52 9.95 42.47
CA PHE A 8 42.43 10.45 41.08
C PHE A 8 41.28 9.80 40.28
N ALA A 9 40.37 10.69 39.87
CA ALA A 9 39.56 10.72 38.65
C ALA A 9 38.59 9.57 38.34
N LEU A 10 37.30 9.89 38.50
CA LEU A 10 36.20 9.41 37.68
C LEU A 10 36.56 9.52 36.18
N LEU A 11 36.57 8.38 35.49
CA LEU A 11 36.41 8.32 34.04
C LEU A 11 34.97 7.91 33.75
N PHE A 12 34.09 8.90 33.62
CA PHE A 12 32.82 8.76 32.94
C PHE A 12 33.13 8.47 31.46
N GLY A 13 33.14 7.20 31.10
CA GLY A 13 33.07 6.76 29.71
C GLY A 13 31.66 7.06 29.17
N LEU A 14 31.41 8.32 28.82
CA LEU A 14 30.35 8.69 27.89
C LEU A 14 30.72 8.11 26.53
N ASN A 15 30.43 6.82 26.33
CA ASN A 15 30.37 6.27 24.99
C ASN A 15 29.22 6.99 24.29
N SER A 16 29.64 7.89 23.41
CA SER A 16 28.81 8.60 22.46
C SER A 16 27.82 7.63 21.85
N ILE A 17 26.56 7.81 22.22
CA ILE A 17 25.43 7.40 21.41
C ILE A 17 25.51 8.29 20.18
N CYS A 18 26.31 7.87 19.19
CA CYS A 18 26.15 8.34 17.83
C CYS A 18 24.77 7.86 17.39
N GLY A 19 23.76 8.69 17.63
CA GLY A 19 22.53 8.65 16.89
C GLY A 19 22.90 8.89 15.43
N ALA A 20 23.15 7.81 14.70
CA ALA A 20 22.99 7.82 13.28
C ALA A 20 21.50 8.09 13.05
N THR A 21 21.14 9.35 12.89
CA THR A 21 20.04 9.72 12.01
C THR A 21 20.46 9.20 10.63
N GLU A 22 20.18 7.92 10.38
CA GLU A 22 20.07 7.40 9.03
C GLU A 22 19.09 8.33 8.34
N THR A 23 19.63 9.17 7.47
CA THR A 23 18.90 9.83 6.41
C THR A 23 17.98 8.79 5.80
N GLN A 24 16.68 9.03 5.93
CA GLN A 24 15.60 8.31 5.29
C GLN A 24 16.00 8.17 3.82
N SER A 25 16.58 7.03 3.46
CA SER A 25 16.93 6.74 2.08
C SER A 25 15.63 6.78 1.30
N ASP A 26 15.58 7.53 0.21
CA ASP A 26 14.49 7.46 -0.77
C ASP A 26 14.20 5.98 -1.02
N CYS A 27 13.08 5.55 -0.47
CA CYS A 27 12.63 4.19 -0.53
C CYS A 27 11.65 4.15 -1.67
N ASP A 28 12.00 3.45 -2.74
CA ASP A 28 11.18 3.37 -3.95
C ASP A 28 10.30 2.09 -3.94
N ALA A 29 9.85 1.67 -2.76
CA ALA A 29 9.02 0.47 -2.65
C ALA A 29 7.67 0.71 -3.33
N PRO A 30 7.20 -0.17 -4.24
CA PRO A 30 5.92 0.00 -4.93
C PRO A 30 4.70 -0.11 -4.01
N GLU A 31 4.89 -0.61 -2.78
CA GLU A 31 3.86 -0.75 -1.75
C GLU A 31 3.64 0.53 -0.92
N LEU A 32 4.38 1.60 -1.19
CA LEU A 32 4.17 2.90 -0.56
C LEU A 32 2.82 3.49 -0.96
N VAL A 33 2.23 4.21 0.00
CA VAL A 33 0.92 4.84 -0.16
C VAL A 33 1.07 6.33 0.12
N GLU A 34 0.72 7.15 -0.87
CA GLU A 34 0.69 8.60 -0.71
C GLU A 34 -0.39 9.00 0.30
N GLY A 35 -0.09 9.98 1.16
CA GLY A 35 -1.00 10.41 2.22
C GLY A 35 -1.12 9.41 3.39
N SER A 36 -0.45 8.25 3.34
CA SER A 36 -0.29 7.42 4.53
C SER A 36 0.54 8.15 5.58
N GLY A 37 0.21 7.95 6.86
CA GLY A 37 1.03 8.45 7.95
C GLY A 37 2.47 7.94 7.82
N PRO A 38 3.47 8.71 8.31
CA PRO A 38 4.89 8.39 8.09
C PRO A 38 5.28 7.00 8.60
N GLU A 39 4.56 6.49 9.61
CA GLU A 39 4.79 5.19 10.22
C GLU A 39 4.65 4.01 9.24
N TYR A 40 3.65 4.02 8.36
CA TYR A 40 3.44 2.91 7.43
C TYR A 40 4.52 2.83 6.38
N ASN A 41 4.78 3.96 5.70
CA ASN A 41 5.79 4.00 4.66
C ASN A 41 7.16 3.64 5.27
N GLN A 42 7.45 4.10 6.50
CA GLN A 42 8.67 3.70 7.20
C GLN A 42 8.75 2.18 7.41
N LEU A 43 7.70 1.53 7.92
CA LEU A 43 7.68 0.08 8.13
C LEU A 43 7.81 -0.72 6.83
N VAL A 44 7.18 -0.26 5.75
CA VAL A 44 7.34 -0.86 4.42
C VAL A 44 8.79 -0.76 3.94
N CYS A 45 9.40 0.40 4.12
CA CYS A 45 10.79 0.63 3.74
C CYS A 45 11.77 -0.20 4.58
N ASP A 46 11.54 -0.29 5.88
CA ASP A 46 12.33 -1.14 6.76
C ASP A 46 12.22 -2.62 6.35
N GLY A 47 11.01 -3.10 6.07
CA GLY A 47 10.80 -4.45 5.55
C GLY A 47 11.53 -4.69 4.22
N ALA A 48 11.45 -3.74 3.29
CA ALA A 48 12.13 -3.84 1.99
C ALA A 48 13.67 -3.86 2.13
N ARG A 49 14.22 -3.04 3.02
CA ARG A 49 15.65 -3.01 3.33
C ARG A 49 16.11 -4.33 3.97
N LEU A 50 15.34 -4.86 4.92
CA LEU A 50 15.62 -6.14 5.57
C LEU A 50 15.58 -7.30 4.57
N MET A 51 14.63 -7.29 3.63
CA MET A 51 14.59 -8.26 2.51
C MET A 51 15.86 -8.20 1.67
N ALA A 52 16.32 -7.01 1.30
CA ALA A 52 17.54 -6.84 0.50
C ALA A 52 18.80 -7.33 1.22
N GLN A 53 18.81 -7.31 2.55
CA GLN A 53 19.90 -7.78 3.38
C GLN A 53 19.81 -9.27 3.74
N GLY A 54 18.71 -9.95 3.37
CA GLY A 54 18.48 -11.36 3.68
C GLY A 54 17.90 -11.63 5.08
N TYR A 55 17.51 -10.60 5.82
CA TYR A 55 16.87 -10.70 7.13
C TYR A 55 15.36 -10.93 7.00
N TYR A 56 14.98 -12.08 6.43
CA TYR A 56 13.60 -12.33 6.04
C TYR A 56 12.62 -12.41 7.23
N GLY A 57 13.05 -12.95 8.38
CA GLY A 57 12.21 -13.05 9.58
C GLY A 57 11.94 -11.70 10.27
N GLU A 58 12.85 -10.75 10.14
CA GLU A 58 12.66 -9.37 10.57
C GLU A 58 11.82 -8.59 9.55
N ALA A 59 12.02 -8.85 8.25
CA ALA A 59 11.23 -8.25 7.20
C ALA A 59 9.74 -8.60 7.32
N THR A 60 9.40 -9.86 7.61
CA THR A 60 8.00 -10.27 7.83
C THR A 60 7.37 -9.50 8.98
N LYS A 61 8.08 -9.30 10.09
CA LYS A 61 7.59 -8.50 11.24
C LYS A 61 7.31 -7.05 10.86
N ALA A 62 8.20 -6.42 10.09
CA ALA A 62 8.03 -5.04 9.64
C ALA A 62 6.79 -4.91 8.74
N PHE A 63 6.63 -5.81 7.77
CA PHE A 63 5.46 -5.83 6.89
C PHE A 63 4.16 -6.19 7.64
N GLU A 64 4.18 -7.12 8.58
CA GLU A 64 3.02 -7.43 9.45
C GLU A 64 2.61 -6.21 10.29
N ALA A 65 3.57 -5.44 10.80
CA ALA A 65 3.29 -4.20 11.53
C ALA A 65 2.65 -3.16 10.60
N ALA A 66 3.18 -2.97 9.39
CA ALA A 66 2.59 -2.10 8.39
C ALA A 66 1.14 -2.52 8.03
N MET A 67 0.88 -3.83 7.92
CA MET A 67 -0.47 -4.36 7.66
C MET A 67 -1.47 -4.08 8.78
N LYS A 68 -1.03 -3.82 10.01
CA LYS A 68 -1.91 -3.51 11.15
C LYS A 68 -2.31 -2.04 11.20
N ILE A 69 -1.64 -1.16 10.45
CA ILE A 69 -1.98 0.25 10.39
C ILE A 69 -3.28 0.39 9.58
N PRO A 70 -4.35 0.95 10.19
CA PRO A 70 -5.61 1.14 9.50
C PRO A 70 -5.49 2.31 8.49
N PHE A 71 -5.80 2.03 7.23
CA PHE A 71 -6.06 3.07 6.23
C PHE A 71 -7.55 3.21 6.06
N LEU A 72 -8.04 4.45 6.13
CA LEU A 72 -9.43 4.77 5.84
C LEU A 72 -9.66 5.02 4.34
N ASP A 73 -8.59 5.37 3.60
CA ASP A 73 -8.72 5.94 2.25
C ASP A 73 -8.24 5.02 1.13
N MET A 74 -7.48 3.96 1.38
CA MET A 74 -7.03 3.06 0.30
C MET A 74 -6.94 1.61 0.77
N PRO A 75 -7.50 0.64 0.00
CA PRO A 75 -7.37 -0.75 0.38
C PRO A 75 -5.89 -1.18 0.32
N ASN A 76 -5.36 -1.58 1.48
CA ASN A 76 -3.96 -2.00 1.65
C ASN A 76 -3.77 -3.46 1.22
N PHE A 77 -3.93 -3.72 -0.08
CA PHE A 77 -3.75 -5.06 -0.65
C PHE A 77 -2.38 -5.27 -1.30
N LYS A 78 -1.67 -4.18 -1.66
CA LYS A 78 -0.35 -4.23 -2.32
C LYS A 78 0.71 -4.92 -1.48
N LEU A 79 0.54 -4.92 -0.15
CA LEU A 79 1.51 -5.49 0.78
C LEU A 79 1.39 -7.02 0.91
N PHE A 80 0.25 -7.63 0.53
CA PHE A 80 0.06 -9.08 0.61
C PHE A 80 1.07 -9.87 -0.24
N PRO A 81 1.30 -9.59 -1.55
CA PRO A 81 2.33 -10.28 -2.33
C PRO A 81 3.75 -10.11 -1.76
N ARG A 82 4.07 -8.93 -1.23
CA ARG A 82 5.38 -8.65 -0.65
C ARG A 82 5.59 -9.44 0.64
N LEU A 83 4.58 -9.50 1.50
CA LEU A 83 4.60 -10.28 2.73
C LEU A 83 4.66 -11.79 2.40
N ALA A 84 3.95 -12.25 1.37
CA ALA A 84 4.05 -13.63 0.89
C ALA A 84 5.47 -14.01 0.46
N LEU A 85 6.14 -13.12 -0.31
CA LEU A 85 7.53 -13.31 -0.70
C LEU A 85 8.46 -13.36 0.52
N ALA A 86 8.27 -12.47 1.50
CA ALA A 86 9.06 -12.46 2.73
C ALA A 86 8.91 -13.76 3.52
N TYR A 87 7.68 -14.25 3.70
CA TYR A 87 7.42 -15.54 4.36
C TYR A 87 8.05 -16.71 3.59
N PHE A 88 7.93 -16.73 2.26
CA PHE A 88 8.54 -17.77 1.45
C PHE A 88 10.05 -17.83 1.63
N MET A 89 10.72 -16.66 1.61
CA MET A 89 12.16 -16.56 1.81
C MET A 89 12.58 -16.93 3.24
N ALA A 90 11.72 -16.68 4.23
CA ALA A 90 11.89 -17.14 5.61
C ALA A 90 11.60 -18.63 5.83
N GLY A 91 11.12 -19.35 4.81
CA GLY A 91 10.74 -20.77 4.88
C GLY A 91 9.31 -21.04 5.39
N GLU A 92 8.52 -20.00 5.63
CA GLU A 92 7.15 -20.07 6.14
C GLU A 92 6.11 -20.24 5.00
N ARG A 93 6.16 -21.39 4.32
CA ARG A 93 5.37 -21.64 3.09
C ARG A 93 3.86 -21.51 3.25
N GLU A 94 3.30 -21.95 4.37
CA GLU A 94 1.85 -21.88 4.61
C GLU A 94 1.36 -20.43 4.66
N LYS A 95 2.06 -19.58 5.41
CA LYS A 95 1.76 -18.14 5.46
C LYS A 95 2.00 -17.45 4.13
N ALA A 96 2.99 -17.89 3.35
CA ALA A 96 3.20 -17.39 2.00
C ALA A 96 1.97 -17.68 1.12
N THR A 97 1.46 -18.91 1.13
CA THR A 97 0.24 -19.30 0.40
C THR A 97 -0.97 -18.50 0.85
N GLU A 98 -1.19 -18.38 2.16
CA GLU A 98 -2.31 -17.59 2.72
C GLU A 98 -2.28 -16.14 2.22
N ASN A 99 -1.11 -15.51 2.17
CA ASN A 99 -0.97 -14.13 1.71
C ASN A 99 -1.14 -13.99 0.19
N LEU A 100 -0.77 -15.00 -0.60
CA LEU A 100 -1.07 -15.03 -2.03
C LEU A 100 -2.57 -15.17 -2.29
N GLU A 101 -3.27 -16.01 -1.53
CA GLU A 101 -4.73 -16.14 -1.61
C GLU A 101 -5.43 -14.83 -1.23
N LYS A 102 -4.93 -14.14 -0.18
CA LYS A 102 -5.40 -12.80 0.19
C LYS A 102 -5.16 -11.79 -0.92
N ALA A 103 -3.98 -11.79 -1.53
CA ALA A 103 -3.65 -10.89 -2.64
C ALA A 103 -4.57 -11.11 -3.85
N ASP A 104 -4.81 -12.38 -4.23
CA ASP A 104 -5.68 -12.74 -5.35
C ASP A 104 -7.13 -12.36 -5.09
N LEU A 105 -7.62 -12.63 -3.87
CA LEU A 105 -8.97 -12.25 -3.47
C LEU A 105 -9.12 -10.71 -3.43
N SER A 106 -8.11 -9.99 -2.93
CA SER A 106 -8.10 -8.54 -2.94
C SER A 106 -8.13 -7.97 -4.36
N LEU A 107 -7.33 -8.52 -5.27
CA LEU A 107 -7.35 -8.12 -6.67
C LEU A 107 -8.71 -8.42 -7.32
N SER A 108 -9.31 -9.57 -6.99
CA SER A 108 -10.65 -9.95 -7.45
C SER A 108 -11.72 -8.97 -6.96
N VAL A 109 -11.59 -8.44 -5.74
CA VAL A 109 -12.48 -7.38 -5.23
C VAL A 109 -12.27 -6.07 -5.98
N LEU A 110 -11.01 -5.64 -6.13
CA LEU A 110 -10.67 -4.40 -6.83
C LEU A 110 -11.16 -4.38 -8.29
N THR A 111 -11.07 -5.53 -8.96
CA THR A 111 -11.48 -5.69 -10.37
C THR A 111 -12.99 -5.97 -10.53
N GLY A 112 -13.72 -6.14 -9.43
CA GLY A 112 -15.18 -6.37 -9.44
C GLY A 112 -15.62 -7.80 -9.77
N ILE A 113 -14.68 -8.75 -9.91
CA ILE A 113 -14.95 -10.20 -10.06
C ILE A 113 -15.63 -10.73 -8.79
N VAL A 114 -15.12 -10.30 -7.64
CA VAL A 114 -15.73 -10.51 -6.33
C VAL A 114 -16.31 -9.18 -5.87
N ARG A 115 -17.52 -9.21 -5.30
CA ARG A 115 -18.21 -8.00 -4.83
C ARG A 115 -18.47 -8.07 -3.34
N CYS A 116 -18.33 -6.94 -2.66
CA CYS A 116 -18.86 -6.76 -1.32
C CYS A 116 -20.39 -6.64 -1.40
N LYS A 117 -21.10 -7.41 -0.59
CA LYS A 117 -22.55 -7.28 -0.37
C LYS A 117 -22.81 -7.11 1.12
N GLU A 118 -23.86 -6.38 1.43
CA GLU A 118 -24.34 -6.18 2.80
C GLU A 118 -25.56 -7.07 3.03
N ASP A 119 -25.63 -7.72 4.19
CA ASP A 119 -26.82 -8.48 4.61
C ASP A 119 -27.84 -7.57 5.33
N ASP A 120 -29.02 -8.11 5.66
CA ASP A 120 -30.09 -7.36 6.34
C ASP A 120 -29.70 -6.82 7.74
N ARG A 121 -28.54 -7.24 8.28
CA ARG A 121 -28.01 -6.80 9.58
C ARG A 121 -26.90 -5.75 9.43
N GLY A 122 -26.59 -5.35 8.20
CA GLY A 122 -25.52 -4.42 7.91
C GLY A 122 -24.12 -5.03 7.90
N LEU A 123 -24.01 -6.36 7.81
CA LEU A 123 -22.72 -7.05 7.79
C LEU A 123 -22.30 -7.30 6.34
N PHE A 124 -21.06 -6.92 6.03
CA PHE A 124 -20.48 -7.16 4.71
C PHE A 124 -20.02 -8.60 4.53
N PHE A 125 -20.13 -9.12 3.31
CA PHE A 125 -19.59 -10.41 2.88
C PHE A 125 -19.19 -10.37 1.41
N LEU A 126 -18.31 -11.29 1.00
CA LEU A 126 -17.82 -11.39 -0.37
C LEU A 126 -18.66 -12.38 -1.18
N VAL A 127 -18.97 -12.01 -2.42
CA VAL A 127 -19.71 -12.86 -3.36
C VAL A 127 -18.99 -12.85 -4.70
N HIS A 128 -18.67 -14.05 -5.19
CA HIS A 128 -18.18 -14.25 -6.56
C HIS A 128 -19.28 -13.95 -7.58
N GLU A 129 -18.94 -13.60 -8.82
CA GLU A 129 -19.92 -13.38 -9.91
C GLU A 129 -20.92 -14.55 -10.11
N SER A 130 -20.52 -15.77 -9.76
CA SER A 130 -21.36 -16.97 -9.82
C SER A 130 -22.41 -17.05 -8.71
N GLY A 131 -22.43 -16.09 -7.77
CA GLY A 131 -23.30 -16.08 -6.60
C GLY A 131 -22.75 -16.86 -5.40
N LYS A 132 -21.59 -17.52 -5.53
CA LYS A 132 -20.94 -18.23 -4.42
C LYS A 132 -20.42 -17.24 -3.37
N ARG A 133 -20.82 -17.44 -2.11
CA ARG A 133 -20.28 -16.70 -0.96
C ARG A 133 -18.84 -17.13 -0.66
N ILE A 134 -17.99 -16.15 -0.36
CA ILE A 134 -16.61 -16.35 0.06
C ILE A 134 -16.47 -15.84 1.50
N ASP A 135 -16.09 -16.74 2.40
CA ASP A 135 -15.91 -16.41 3.82
C ASP A 135 -14.44 -16.09 4.09
N ASN A 136 -14.09 -14.80 4.02
CA ASN A 136 -12.77 -14.30 4.40
C ASN A 136 -12.92 -12.96 5.14
N ILE A 137 -13.01 -13.05 6.47
CA ILE A 137 -13.31 -11.90 7.33
C ILE A 137 -12.23 -10.81 7.27
N ASP A 138 -10.96 -11.21 7.07
CA ASP A 138 -9.84 -10.28 6.97
C ASP A 138 -9.98 -9.38 5.75
N ILE A 139 -10.29 -9.95 4.58
CA ILE A 139 -10.51 -9.17 3.37
C ILE A 139 -11.79 -8.35 3.47
N VAL A 140 -12.87 -8.91 4.03
CA VAL A 140 -14.11 -8.15 4.27
C VAL A 140 -13.84 -6.89 5.08
N HIS A 141 -13.16 -6.99 6.22
CA HIS A 141 -12.87 -5.81 7.07
C HIS A 141 -11.96 -4.79 6.42
N ARG A 142 -11.07 -5.22 5.51
CA ARG A 142 -10.08 -4.35 4.86
C ARG A 142 -10.55 -3.74 3.56
N MET A 143 -11.53 -4.37 2.92
CA MET A 143 -11.91 -4.04 1.55
C MET A 143 -13.40 -3.83 1.36
N CYS A 144 -14.26 -4.15 2.33
CA CYS A 144 -15.69 -3.87 2.25
C CYS A 144 -16.10 -2.75 3.21
N GLY A 145 -17.04 -1.93 2.77
CA GLY A 145 -17.57 -0.81 3.54
C GLY A 145 -17.87 0.39 2.64
N ALA A 146 -18.73 1.28 3.13
CA ALA A 146 -19.21 2.43 2.36
C ALA A 146 -18.09 3.33 1.79
N ALA A 147 -16.97 3.45 2.51
CA ALA A 147 -15.79 4.17 2.02
C ALA A 147 -15.22 3.52 0.75
N TYR A 148 -15.17 2.20 0.69
CA TYR A 148 -14.61 1.45 -0.43
C TYR A 148 -15.56 1.31 -1.61
N ASP A 149 -16.87 1.28 -1.37
CA ASP A 149 -17.88 1.29 -2.46
C ASP A 149 -17.70 2.51 -3.38
N TYR A 150 -17.36 3.65 -2.79
CA TYR A 150 -17.00 4.85 -3.55
C TYR A 150 -15.71 4.68 -4.37
N PHE A 151 -14.67 4.07 -3.77
CA PHE A 151 -13.40 3.82 -4.47
C PHE A 151 -13.58 2.84 -5.63
N TYR A 152 -14.21 1.68 -5.42
CA TYR A 152 -14.41 0.68 -6.48
C TYR A 152 -15.39 1.16 -7.55
N GLY A 153 -16.38 1.96 -7.17
CA GLY A 153 -17.30 2.58 -8.13
C GLY A 153 -16.61 3.54 -9.11
N ARG A 154 -15.49 4.17 -8.71
CA ARG A 154 -14.73 5.11 -9.56
C ARG A 154 -13.73 4.46 -10.50
N TYR A 155 -13.22 3.28 -10.19
CA TYR A 155 -12.20 2.60 -11.00
C TYR A 155 -12.77 1.48 -11.89
N SER A 156 -14.07 1.52 -12.21
CA SER A 156 -14.64 0.62 -13.20
C SER A 156 -14.06 0.91 -14.59
N LEU A 157 -13.90 -0.12 -15.43
CA LEU A 157 -13.47 0.04 -16.82
C LEU A 157 -14.37 1.03 -17.58
N GLU A 158 -15.69 0.99 -17.33
CA GLU A 158 -16.64 1.99 -17.82
C GLU A 158 -16.26 3.42 -17.42
N GLN A 159 -15.88 3.67 -16.16
CA GLN A 159 -15.50 5.01 -15.70
C GLN A 159 -14.18 5.46 -16.33
N VAL A 160 -13.19 4.58 -16.47
CA VAL A 160 -11.93 4.88 -17.17
C VAL A 160 -12.19 5.26 -18.63
N LEU A 161 -13.13 4.57 -19.28
CA LEU A 161 -13.56 4.91 -20.64
C LEU A 161 -14.34 6.24 -20.69
N GLN A 162 -15.15 6.55 -19.67
CA GLN A 162 -15.85 7.83 -19.55
C GLN A 162 -14.88 9.00 -19.30
N ASP A 163 -13.90 8.82 -18.40
CA ASP A 163 -12.88 9.82 -18.09
C ASP A 163 -11.94 10.05 -19.30
N ALA A 164 -11.58 8.98 -20.02
CA ALA A 164 -10.84 9.08 -21.27
C ALA A 164 -11.62 9.86 -22.34
N GLU A 165 -12.93 9.64 -22.45
CA GLU A 165 -13.80 10.40 -23.37
C GLU A 165 -13.92 11.87 -22.95
N LEU A 166 -13.97 12.16 -21.65
CA LEU A 166 -13.99 13.52 -21.12
C LEU A 166 -12.69 14.27 -21.46
N VAL A 167 -11.54 13.63 -21.26
CA VAL A 167 -10.22 14.17 -21.62
C VAL A 167 -10.10 14.36 -23.13
N ARG A 168 -10.61 13.43 -23.94
CA ARG A 168 -10.65 13.55 -25.40
C ARG A 168 -11.46 14.78 -25.86
N ARG A 169 -12.63 15.00 -25.26
CA ARG A 169 -13.46 16.19 -25.55
C ARG A 169 -12.80 17.49 -25.12
N TYR A 170 -12.11 17.49 -23.98
CA TYR A 170 -11.35 18.65 -23.53
C TYR A 170 -10.27 19.05 -24.56
N PHE A 171 -9.52 18.08 -25.09
CA PHE A 171 -8.52 18.36 -26.12
C PHE A 171 -9.14 18.87 -27.43
N ASP A 172 -10.25 18.30 -27.89
CA ASP A 172 -10.98 18.78 -29.08
C ASP A 172 -11.44 20.24 -28.92
N ILE A 173 -12.00 20.60 -27.76
CA ILE A 173 -12.39 22.00 -27.47
C ILE A 173 -11.17 22.92 -27.44
N ARG A 174 -10.10 22.51 -26.76
CA ARG A 174 -8.85 23.28 -26.69
C ARG A 174 -8.30 23.57 -28.09
N ASP A 175 -8.24 22.55 -28.94
CA ASP A 175 -7.66 22.66 -30.28
C ASP A 175 -8.51 23.58 -31.18
N ARG A 176 -9.85 23.55 -31.04
CA ARG A 176 -10.76 24.50 -31.72
C ARG A 176 -10.60 25.94 -31.25
N ILE A 177 -10.34 26.15 -29.96
CA ILE A 177 -10.09 27.50 -29.42
C ILE A 177 -8.72 28.03 -29.87
N GLN A 178 -7.74 27.14 -30.02
CA GLN A 178 -6.38 27.48 -30.44
C GLN A 178 -6.23 27.62 -31.96
N GLN A 179 -7.22 27.19 -32.75
CA GLN A 179 -7.35 27.56 -34.15
C GLN A 179 -8.08 28.91 -34.26
N PRO A 180 -7.38 30.04 -34.47
CA PRO A 180 -8.06 31.30 -34.73
C PRO A 180 -8.92 31.13 -35.99
N GLU A 181 -10.17 31.62 -35.93
CA GLU A 181 -11.08 31.68 -37.08
C GLU A 181 -10.40 32.47 -38.22
N GLY A 182 -9.67 31.79 -39.12
CA GLY A 182 -8.75 32.49 -40.00
C GLY A 182 -8.27 31.78 -41.26
N GLU A 183 -8.55 30.48 -41.45
CA GLU A 183 -8.31 29.81 -42.73
C GLU A 183 -9.61 29.25 -43.29
N LYS A 184 -10.50 30.15 -43.72
CA LYS A 184 -11.43 29.79 -44.80
C LYS A 184 -10.60 29.65 -46.06
N GLU A 185 -10.43 28.40 -46.51
CA GLU A 185 -9.96 28.06 -47.86
C GLU A 185 -10.60 29.01 -48.88
N LYS A 186 -9.74 29.70 -49.62
CA LYS A 186 -10.16 30.49 -50.77
C LYS A 186 -10.41 29.49 -51.90
N PRO A 187 -11.66 29.34 -52.40
CA PRO A 187 -11.92 28.46 -53.52
C PRO A 187 -11.20 29.01 -54.76
N SER A 188 -10.45 28.15 -55.44
CA SER A 188 -9.92 28.40 -56.79
C SER A 188 -10.95 28.02 -57.84
#